data_AF-A0A433C399-F1
#
_entry.id   AF-A0A433C399-F1
#
_cell.length_a   1.000
_cell.length_b   1.000
_cell.length_c   1.000
_cell.angle_alpha   90.00
_cell.angle_beta   90.00
_cell.angle_gamma   90.00
#
_symmetry.space_group_name_H-M   'P 1'
#
loop_
_entity.id
_entity.type
_entity.pdbx_description
1 polymer ?
#
loop_
_entity_poly.entity_id
_entity_poly.type
_entity_poly.pdbx_seq_one_letter_code
_entity_poly.pdbx_strand_id
1 'polypeptide(L)'
;MDPIEFAPFAQELIDEFLPGRGWRFRYDVEPERGGCCRYRDRTITMSRWLVTMWTDEAILDLLLHEIAHAIGREQHLVPPGSAAHGIEWRLLARSIGSRGQRWHYYPGLSDRWPGSEYRW
;
A
#
# COMPACT_ATOMS: atom_id res chain seq x y z
N MET A 1 -2.61 12.25 9.89
CA MET A 1 -3.95 12.12 9.30
C MET A 1 -4.71 11.03 10.03
N ASP A 2 -5.95 11.32 10.43
CA ASP A 2 -6.81 10.33 11.08
C ASP A 2 -7.20 9.21 10.09
N PRO A 3 -7.33 7.92 10.50
CA PRO A 3 -7.72 6.85 9.59
C PRO A 3 -9.08 7.04 8.88
N ILE A 4 -10.01 7.77 9.49
CA ILE A 4 -11.29 8.10 8.87
C ILE A 4 -11.09 9.08 7.71
N GLU A 5 -10.16 10.02 7.85
CA GLU A 5 -9.79 10.98 6.80
C GLU A 5 -8.88 10.35 5.74
N PHE A 6 -8.00 9.43 6.14
CA PHE A 6 -7.04 8.81 5.23
C PHE A 6 -7.70 7.87 4.23
N ALA A 7 -8.75 7.13 4.61
CA ALA A 7 -9.43 6.21 3.70
C ALA A 7 -10.02 6.89 2.43
N PRO A 8 -10.81 7.97 2.52
CA PRO A 8 -11.28 8.68 1.33
C PRO A 8 -10.14 9.33 0.55
N PHE A 9 -9.15 9.93 1.22
CA PHE A 9 -7.95 10.45 0.57
C PHE A 9 -7.22 9.37 -0.24
N ALA A 10 -7.05 8.18 0.33
CA ALA A 10 -6.39 7.07 -0.33
C ALA A 10 -7.20 6.58 -1.55
N GLN A 11 -8.52 6.57 -1.45
CA GLN A 11 -9.39 6.22 -2.58
C GLN A 11 -9.30 7.26 -3.71
N GLU A 12 -9.33 8.55 -3.39
CA GLU A 12 -9.17 9.63 -4.38
C GLU A 12 -7.85 9.51 -5.14
N LEU A 13 -6.75 9.25 -4.43
CA LEU A 13 -5.43 9.07 -5.05
C LEU A 13 -5.37 7.81 -5.94
N ILE A 14 -6.01 6.72 -5.52
CA ILE A 14 -6.16 5.53 -6.37
C ILE A 14 -6.92 5.87 -7.65
N ASP A 15 -8.02 6.61 -7.55
CA ASP A 15 -8.84 6.96 -8.71
C ASP A 15 -8.12 7.93 -9.66
N GLU A 16 -7.25 8.80 -9.14
CA GLU A 16 -6.37 9.66 -9.94
C GLU A 16 -5.39 8.84 -10.79
N PHE A 17 -4.71 7.86 -10.18
CA PHE A 17 -3.69 7.07 -10.88
C PHE A 17 -4.25 5.89 -11.69
N LEU A 18 -5.43 5.38 -11.32
CA LEU A 18 -6.05 4.19 -11.91
C LEU A 18 -7.51 4.47 -12.35
N PRO A 19 -7.75 5.51 -13.17
CA PRO A 19 -9.10 5.97 -13.49
C PRO A 19 -9.90 4.89 -14.21
N GLY A 20 -11.12 4.63 -13.72
CA GLY A 20 -12.05 3.66 -14.32
C GLY A 20 -11.61 2.20 -14.22
N ARG A 21 -10.56 1.88 -13.45
CA ARG A 21 -10.06 0.51 -13.30
C ARG A 21 -10.75 -0.28 -12.19
N GLY A 22 -11.56 0.37 -11.35
CA GLY A 22 -12.30 -0.26 -10.26
C GLY A 22 -11.42 -0.72 -9.11
N TRP A 23 -10.29 -0.06 -8.90
CA TRP A 23 -9.44 -0.28 -7.73
C TRP A 23 -10.05 0.36 -6.48
N ARG A 24 -9.89 -0.30 -5.33
CA ARG A 24 -10.46 0.17 -4.07
C ARG A 24 -9.44 0.16 -2.93
N PHE A 25 -9.54 1.16 -2.06
CA PHE A 25 -8.83 1.17 -0.79
C PHE A 25 -9.59 0.40 0.30
N ARG A 26 -8.85 -0.34 1.14
CA ARG A 26 -9.37 -0.95 2.37
C ARG A 26 -8.31 -0.95 3.46
N TYR A 27 -8.75 -1.00 4.71
CA TYR A 27 -7.87 -1.37 5.81
C TYR A 27 -7.82 -2.89 5.99
N ASP A 28 -6.68 -3.40 6.43
CA ASP A 28 -6.55 -4.70 7.08
C ASP A 28 -5.95 -4.54 8.49
N VAL A 29 -5.85 -5.67 9.21
CA VAL A 29 -5.32 -5.72 10.58
C VAL A 29 -3.98 -6.45 10.64
N GLU A 30 -3.20 -6.40 9.55
CA GLU A 30 -1.94 -7.14 9.47
C GLU A 30 -0.84 -6.43 10.27
N PRO A 31 -0.26 -7.09 11.29
CA PRO A 31 0.65 -6.41 12.23
C PRO A 31 2.07 -6.25 11.67
N GLU A 32 2.44 -7.00 10.64
CA GLU A 32 3.83 -7.09 10.18
C GLU A 32 4.05 -6.46 8.80
N ARG A 33 2.98 -6.13 8.06
CA ARG A 33 3.04 -5.58 6.70
C ARG A 33 2.27 -4.27 6.62
N GLY A 34 2.94 -3.22 6.13
CA GLY A 34 2.36 -1.89 5.91
C GLY A 34 1.16 -1.89 4.97
N GLY A 35 1.30 -2.50 3.79
CA GLY A 35 0.27 -2.52 2.76
C GLY A 35 0.38 -3.71 1.82
N CYS A 36 -0.61 -3.88 0.96
CA CYS A 36 -0.62 -4.94 -0.06
C CYS A 36 -1.53 -4.57 -1.23
N CYS A 37 -1.00 -4.78 -2.43
CA CYS A 37 -1.71 -4.72 -3.69
C CYS A 37 -2.32 -6.09 -4.06
N ARG A 38 -3.64 -6.23 -3.92
CA ARG A 38 -4.40 -7.45 -4.24
C ARG A 38 -4.96 -7.37 -5.65
N TYR A 39 -4.26 -8.05 -6.54
CA TYR A 39 -4.50 -8.05 -7.98
C TYR A 39 -5.80 -8.73 -8.42
N ARG A 40 -6.29 -9.71 -7.67
CA ARG A 40 -7.47 -10.52 -8.04
C ARG A 40 -8.77 -9.76 -7.90
N ASP A 41 -8.88 -8.97 -6.84
CA ASP A 41 -10.07 -8.20 -6.46
C ASP A 41 -9.86 -6.69 -6.59
N ARG A 42 -8.73 -6.27 -7.19
CA ARG A 42 -8.33 -4.87 -7.40
C ARG A 42 -8.45 -4.05 -6.11
N THR A 43 -7.86 -4.57 -5.04
CA THR A 43 -7.90 -3.91 -3.73
C THR A 43 -6.50 -3.57 -3.26
N ILE A 44 -6.29 -2.32 -2.87
CA ILE A 44 -5.11 -1.90 -2.12
C ILE A 44 -5.49 -1.89 -0.64
N THR A 45 -4.75 -2.66 0.15
CA THR A 45 -4.91 -2.74 1.60
C THR A 45 -3.77 -2.07 2.32
N MET A 46 -4.04 -1.38 3.42
CA MET A 46 -3.02 -0.91 4.38
C MET A 46 -3.39 -1.32 5.79
N SER A 47 -2.40 -1.61 6.62
CA SER A 47 -2.63 -1.96 8.03
C SER A 47 -3.13 -0.75 8.78
N ARG A 48 -4.34 -0.84 9.35
CA ARG A 48 -4.95 0.25 10.13
C ARG A 48 -4.04 0.72 11.26
N TRP A 49 -3.33 -0.22 11.88
CA TRP A 49 -2.46 0.04 13.02
C TRP A 49 -1.19 0.79 12.61
N LEU A 50 -0.55 0.36 11.53
CA LEU A 50 0.64 1.05 11.03
C LEU A 50 0.30 2.46 10.56
N VAL A 51 -0.88 2.64 9.92
CA VAL A 51 -1.35 3.97 9.50
C VAL A 51 -1.52 4.92 10.68
N THR A 52 -1.98 4.44 11.84
CA THR A 52 -2.10 5.28 13.05
C THR A 52 -0.77 5.59 13.75
N MET A 53 0.28 4.81 13.49
CA MET A 53 1.57 4.94 14.18
C MET A 53 2.60 5.72 13.38
N TRP A 54 2.43 5.82 12.06
CA TRP A 54 3.40 6.43 11.15
C TRP A 54 3.01 7.86 10.79
N THR A 55 3.98 8.61 10.28
CA THR A 55 3.75 9.98 9.82
C THR A 55 2.97 9.99 8.50
N ASP A 56 2.38 11.15 8.16
CA ASP A 56 1.58 11.31 6.95
C ASP A 56 2.41 11.07 5.68
N GLU A 57 3.68 11.47 5.69
CA GLU A 57 4.61 11.23 4.59
C GLU A 57 4.94 9.73 4.44
N ALA A 58 5.02 9.01 5.55
CA ALA A 58 5.30 7.58 5.55
C ALA A 58 4.10 6.78 5.03
N ILE A 59 2.88 7.08 5.49
CA ILE A 59 1.67 6.40 5.02
C ILE A 59 1.35 6.76 3.56
N LEU A 60 1.67 7.98 3.11
CA LEU A 60 1.55 8.39 1.71
C LEU A 60 2.53 7.64 0.82
N ASP A 61 3.81 7.56 1.20
CA ASP A 61 4.81 6.81 0.43
C ASP A 61 4.51 5.30 0.40
N LEU A 62 3.92 4.75 1.47
CA LEU A 62 3.40 3.38 1.48
C LEU A 62 2.19 3.21 0.54
N LEU A 63 1.24 4.15 0.52
CA LEU A 63 0.11 4.10 -0.41
C LEU A 63 0.59 4.15 -1.87
N LEU A 64 1.48 5.08 -2.19
CA LEU A 64 2.08 5.20 -3.53
C LEU A 64 2.87 3.94 -3.91
N HIS A 65 3.52 3.27 -2.96
CA HIS A 65 4.17 1.98 -3.20
C HIS A 65 3.16 0.93 -3.72
N GLU A 66 2.01 0.81 -3.09
CA GLU A 66 0.98 -0.17 -3.49
C GLU A 66 0.26 0.25 -4.79
N ILE A 67 0.08 1.55 -5.02
CA ILE A 67 -0.44 2.08 -6.29
C ILE A 67 0.54 1.77 -7.43
N ALA A 68 1.86 1.92 -7.23
CA ALA A 68 2.85 1.59 -8.25
C ALA A 68 2.78 0.12 -8.70
N HIS A 69 2.52 -0.81 -7.78
CA HIS A 69 2.26 -2.21 -8.12
C HIS A 69 1.02 -2.37 -9.01
N ALA A 70 -0.07 -1.71 -8.65
CA ALA A 70 -1.32 -1.74 -9.41
C ALA A 70 -1.15 -1.16 -10.82
N ILE A 71 -0.49 -0.01 -10.96
CA ILE A 71 -0.17 0.63 -12.25
C ILE A 71 0.69 -0.31 -13.09
N GLY A 72 1.77 -0.84 -12.49
CA GLY A 72 2.71 -1.73 -13.18
C GLY A 72 2.02 -2.94 -13.80
N ARG A 73 1.01 -3.49 -13.11
CA ARG A 73 0.18 -4.58 -13.63
C ARG A 73 -0.85 -4.13 -14.68
N GLU A 74 -1.66 -3.11 -14.39
CA GLU A 74 -2.77 -2.70 -15.28
C GLU A 74 -2.26 -2.13 -16.62
N GLN A 75 -1.06 -1.54 -16.62
CA GLN A 75 -0.45 -0.93 -17.81
C GLN A 75 0.66 -1.79 -18.42
N HIS A 76 0.93 -2.97 -17.87
CA HIS A 76 2.01 -3.87 -18.32
C HIS A 76 3.40 -3.20 -18.38
N LEU A 77 3.65 -2.23 -17.50
CA LEU A 77 4.91 -1.50 -17.44
C LEU A 77 6.03 -2.28 -16.73
N VAL A 78 5.65 -3.27 -15.91
CA VAL A 78 6.60 -4.19 -15.27
C VAL A 78 6.47 -5.55 -15.96
N PRO A 79 7.51 -6.03 -16.68
CA PRO A 79 7.44 -7.30 -17.39
C PRO A 79 7.13 -8.50 -16.47
N PRO A 80 6.40 -9.50 -16.97
CA PRO A 80 6.25 -10.77 -16.25
C PRO A 80 7.62 -11.39 -15.93
N GLY A 81 7.79 -11.86 -14.69
CA GLY A 81 9.06 -12.44 -14.22
C GLY A 81 10.06 -11.42 -13.69
N SER A 82 9.82 -10.11 -13.83
CA SER A 82 10.60 -9.09 -13.12
C SER A 82 10.44 -9.23 -11.60
N ALA A 83 11.50 -8.89 -10.87
CA ALA A 83 11.40 -8.79 -9.42
C ALA A 83 10.35 -7.74 -9.04
N ALA A 84 9.53 -8.02 -8.02
CA ALA A 84 8.43 -7.14 -7.59
C ALA A 84 8.87 -5.68 -7.33
N HIS A 85 10.11 -5.48 -6.87
CA HIS A 85 10.72 -4.15 -6.67
C HIS A 85 11.98 -3.97 -7.54
N GLY A 86 11.92 -4.45 -8.79
CA GLY A 86 12.98 -4.37 -9.80
C GLY A 86 13.30 -2.93 -10.23
N ILE A 87 14.12 -2.77 -11.27
CA ILE A 87 14.47 -1.43 -11.77
C ILE A 87 13.25 -0.72 -12.36
N GLU A 88 12.42 -1.45 -13.12
CA GLU A 88 11.21 -0.96 -13.77
C GLU A 88 10.21 -0.46 -12.72
N TRP A 89 9.94 -1.27 -11.70
CA TRP A 89 9.07 -0.87 -10.59
C TRP A 89 9.61 0.34 -9.83
N ARG A 90 10.92 0.40 -9.56
CA ARG A 90 11.51 1.55 -8.83
C ARG A 90 11.41 2.85 -9.62
N LEU A 91 11.60 2.79 -10.94
CA LEU A 91 11.44 3.96 -11.82
C LEU A 91 9.97 4.42 -11.81
N LEU A 92 9.03 3.48 -11.95
CA LEU A 92 7.60 3.76 -11.89
C LEU A 92 7.19 4.36 -10.53
N ALA A 93 7.58 3.72 -9.43
CA ALA A 93 7.28 4.20 -8.08
C ALA A 93 7.77 5.64 -7.86
N ARG A 94 9.00 5.94 -8.31
CA ARG A 94 9.56 7.30 -8.24
C ARG A 94 8.83 8.31 -9.12
N SER A 95 8.36 7.91 -10.30
CA SER A 95 7.62 8.82 -11.18
C SER A 95 6.29 9.28 -10.61
N ILE A 96 5.70 8.53 -9.67
CA ILE A 96 4.45 8.90 -8.98
C ILE A 96 4.68 9.48 -7.59
N GLY A 97 5.93 9.79 -7.22
CA GLY A 97 6.27 10.44 -5.96
C GLY A 97 6.64 9.49 -4.80
N SER A 98 6.61 8.16 -5.01
CA SER A 98 7.16 7.24 -4.01
C SER A 98 8.69 7.30 -3.98
N ARG A 99 9.30 7.05 -2.82
CA ARG A 99 10.75 6.91 -2.66
C ARG A 99 11.30 5.68 -3.40
N GLY A 100 10.43 4.74 -3.79
CA GLY A 100 10.82 3.49 -4.46
C GLY A 100 11.64 2.58 -3.55
N GLN A 101 11.44 2.71 -2.23
CA GLN A 101 12.06 1.86 -1.22
C GLN A 101 11.17 0.64 -0.97
N ARG A 102 11.80 -0.43 -0.47
CA ARG A 102 11.03 -1.55 0.09
C ARG A 102 10.50 -1.08 1.45
N TRP A 103 9.19 -1.16 1.62
CA TRP A 103 8.62 -1.07 2.95
C TRP A 103 8.92 -2.38 3.67
N HIS A 104 9.67 -2.27 4.78
CA HIS A 104 10.08 -3.43 5.54
C HIS A 104 8.85 -4.11 6.15
N TYR A 105 8.84 -5.44 6.05
CA TYR A 105 8.16 -6.31 7.00
C TYR A 105 8.76 -6.00 8.38
N TYR A 106 7.94 -5.71 9.38
CA TYR A 106 8.38 -5.43 10.76
C TYR A 106 8.12 -6.66 11.65
N PRO A 107 8.96 -7.71 11.57
CA PRO A 107 8.86 -8.84 12.48
C PRO A 107 9.16 -8.34 13.90
N GLY A 108 8.22 -8.53 14.83
CA GLY A 108 8.32 -8.10 16.23
C GLY A 108 7.26 -7.08 16.68
N LEU A 109 6.44 -6.55 15.76
CA LEU A 109 5.20 -5.85 16.16
C LEU A 109 4.16 -6.83 16.73
N SER A 110 4.17 -8.09 16.27
CA SER A 110 3.35 -9.18 16.79
C SER A 110 3.62 -9.48 18.28
N ASP A 111 4.85 -9.37 18.75
CA ASP A 111 5.18 -9.56 20.18
C ASP A 111 4.72 -8.40 21.07
N ARG A 112 4.50 -7.22 20.49
CA ARG A 112 3.97 -6.01 21.16
C ARG A 112 2.50 -5.77 20.85
N TRP A 113 1.85 -6.69 20.15
CA TRP A 113 0.47 -6.59 19.70
C TRP A 113 -0.49 -7.05 20.81
N PRO A 114 -1.33 -6.18 21.39
CA PRO A 114 -2.31 -6.57 22.41
C PRO A 114 -3.54 -7.29 21.83
N GLY A 115 -3.68 -7.38 20.50
CA GLY A 115 -4.87 -7.94 19.85
C GLY A 115 -4.96 -9.47 19.86
N SER A 116 -4.24 -10.17 20.73
CA SER A 116 -4.65 -11.54 21.11
C SER A 116 -5.96 -11.55 21.91
N GLU A 117 -6.36 -10.41 22.49
CA GLU A 117 -7.55 -10.30 23.35
C GLU A 117 -8.78 -9.63 22.71
N TYR A 118 -8.65 -9.00 21.53
CA TYR A 118 -9.80 -8.39 20.83
C TYR A 118 -10.01 -9.02 19.46
N ARG A 119 -11.00 -9.93 19.41
CA ARG A 119 -11.60 -10.44 18.18
C ARG A 119 -12.65 -9.45 17.69
N TRP A 120 -12.52 -8.98 16.45
CA TRP A 120 -13.60 -8.36 15.67
C TRP A 120 -13.84 -9.22 14.43
#